data_AF-A0A1Z7ZRY4-F1
#
_entry.id   AF-A0A1Z7ZRY4-F1
#
_cell.length_a   1.000
_cell.length_b   1.000
_cell.length_c   1.000
_cell.angle_alpha   90.00
_cell.angle_beta   90.00
_cell.angle_gamma   90.00
#
_symmetry.space_group_name_H-M   'P 1'
#
loop_
_entity.id
_entity.type
_entity.pdbx_description
1 polymer ?
#
loop_
_entity_poly.entity_id
_entity_poly.type
_entity_poly.pdbx_seq_one_letter_code
_entity_poly.pdbx_strand_id
1 'polypeptide(L)'
;MKQSIYIILLAFITILSCDRIKSKTQETINAESETAAEFVEGIDKTLEVKIKLSTALEKKGLKMGKYAIEDNPLGGTDNLLRLYIIFDNDFEDILYVNVFDKKGLEAGRAKLEVKGEKGHADYFEFTFNKHIEIEFKSSIVIE
;
A
#
# COMPACT_ATOMS: atom_id res chain seq x y z
N MET A 1 72.27 -2.49 19.57
CA MET A 1 71.44 -1.65 18.67
C MET A 1 70.46 -2.42 17.76
N LYS A 2 70.00 -3.64 18.08
CA LYS A 2 68.85 -4.24 17.37
C LYS A 2 67.82 -4.97 18.25
N GLN A 3 68.11 -5.25 19.53
CA GLN A 3 67.17 -5.95 20.42
C GLN A 3 66.49 -5.05 21.47
N SER A 4 67.02 -3.86 21.78
CA SER A 4 66.39 -2.92 22.72
C SER A 4 65.30 -2.02 22.08
N ILE A 5 65.13 -2.09 20.76
CA ILE A 5 64.07 -1.37 20.01
C ILE A 5 62.75 -2.15 19.99
N TYR A 6 62.82 -3.49 20.09
CA TYR A 6 61.62 -4.34 20.06
C TYR A 6 60.82 -4.34 21.37
N ILE A 7 61.43 -3.92 22.49
CA ILE A 7 60.76 -3.87 23.80
C ILE A 7 59.94 -2.57 23.96
N ILE A 8 60.25 -1.50 23.21
CA ILE A 8 59.47 -0.25 23.23
C ILE A 8 58.29 -0.30 22.25
N LEU A 9 58.35 -1.14 21.21
CA LEU A 9 57.26 -1.29 20.23
C LEU A 9 56.15 -2.25 20.70
N LEU A 10 56.40 -3.10 21.71
CA LEU A 10 55.44 -4.10 22.20
C LEU A 10 54.58 -3.61 23.38
N ALA A 11 54.85 -2.42 23.93
CA ALA A 11 54.24 -1.94 25.18
C ALA A 11 53.16 -0.84 25.00
N PHE A 12 52.79 -0.46 23.77
CA PHE A 12 51.94 0.74 23.54
C PHE A 12 50.56 0.50 22.92
N ILE A 13 50.09 -0.75 22.76
CA ILE A 13 48.78 -1.01 22.10
C ILE A 13 47.72 -1.59 23.06
N THR A 14 48.05 -1.82 24.34
CA THR A 14 47.08 -2.36 25.31
C THR A 14 46.48 -1.29 26.21
N ILE A 15 45.76 -0.30 25.65
CA ILE A 15 44.77 0.50 26.41
C ILE A 15 43.90 1.32 25.44
N LEU A 16 42.91 0.67 24.81
CA LEU A 16 41.63 1.29 24.44
C LEU A 16 40.55 0.21 24.56
N SER A 17 40.22 -0.14 25.80
CA SER A 17 38.99 -0.87 26.13
C SER A 17 37.80 0.09 26.07
N CYS A 18 36.66 -0.46 25.62
CA CYS A 18 35.30 -0.04 25.93
C CYS A 18 34.86 1.35 25.46
N ASP A 19 34.37 1.41 24.22
CA ASP A 19 33.14 2.15 23.95
C ASP A 19 32.02 1.19 23.58
N ARG A 20 30.88 1.42 24.21
CA ARG A 20 29.72 0.54 24.34
C ARG A 20 29.17 0.12 22.97
N ILE A 21 29.00 -1.19 22.80
CA ILE A 21 28.10 -1.77 21.79
C ILE A 21 26.67 -1.31 22.14
N LYS A 22 26.20 -0.24 21.48
CA LYS A 22 24.78 0.03 21.29
C LYS A 22 24.35 -0.72 20.03
N SER A 23 23.83 -1.93 20.20
CA SER A 23 22.95 -2.52 19.19
C SER A 23 21.66 -1.70 19.16
N LYS A 24 21.60 -0.74 18.24
CA LYS A 24 20.34 -0.13 17.79
C LYS A 24 20.29 -0.25 16.27
N THR A 25 19.60 -1.30 15.84
CA THR A 25 18.65 -1.34 14.71
C THR A 25 19.03 -0.45 13.51
N GLN A 26 19.77 -1.01 12.56
CA GLN A 26 19.73 -0.57 11.17
C GLN A 26 18.74 -1.48 10.44
N GLU A 27 17.48 -1.09 10.36
CA GLU A 27 16.61 -1.47 9.24
C GLU A 27 15.72 -0.26 8.90
N THR A 28 16.26 0.56 8.00
CA THR A 28 15.57 1.04 6.80
C THR A 28 14.14 1.58 6.97
N ILE A 29 14.02 2.81 7.47
CA ILE A 29 12.88 3.67 7.09
C ILE A 29 13.36 4.45 5.87
N ASN A 30 13.16 3.87 4.70
CA ASN A 30 13.21 4.63 3.45
C ASN A 30 12.09 5.67 3.51
N ALA A 31 12.45 6.92 3.21
CA ALA A 31 11.57 8.07 3.17
C ALA A 31 10.19 7.73 2.60
N GLU A 32 9.19 7.68 3.49
CA GLU A 32 7.80 7.80 3.11
C GLU A 32 7.68 9.15 2.40
N SER A 33 7.56 9.06 1.08
CA SER A 33 7.35 10.21 0.23
C SER A 33 5.96 10.72 0.57
N GLU A 34 5.92 11.83 1.30
CA GLU A 34 4.74 12.65 1.54
C GLU A 34 4.17 13.09 0.19
N THR A 35 3.36 12.23 -0.40
CA THR A 35 2.29 12.59 -1.33
C THR A 35 1.02 11.99 -0.78
N ALA A 36 0.69 12.43 0.45
CA ALA A 36 -0.68 12.42 0.90
C ALA A 36 -1.45 13.31 -0.07
N ALA A 37 -2.15 12.68 -1.03
CA ALA A 37 -3.21 13.34 -1.75
C ALA A 37 -4.12 14.00 -0.70
N GLU A 38 -4.23 15.32 -0.76
CA GLU A 38 -5.03 16.12 0.16
C GLU A 38 -6.43 15.51 0.27
N PHE A 39 -6.70 15.05 1.48
CA PHE A 39 -7.96 14.51 1.94
C PHE A 39 -9.05 15.55 1.69
N VAL A 40 -9.99 15.25 0.79
CA VAL A 40 -11.15 16.11 0.54
C VAL A 40 -12.04 16.06 1.78
N GLU A 41 -11.96 17.10 2.63
CA GLU A 41 -12.87 17.29 3.75
C GLU A 41 -14.30 17.41 3.23
N GLY A 42 -15.11 16.42 3.59
CA GLY A 42 -16.53 16.35 3.22
C GLY A 42 -17.26 15.21 3.93
N ILE A 43 -17.38 15.33 5.26
CA ILE A 43 -18.37 14.64 6.11
C ILE A 43 -18.27 13.10 6.15
N ASP A 44 -17.40 12.54 7.01
CA ASP A 44 -17.79 11.85 8.27
C ASP A 44 -16.55 11.21 8.93
N LYS A 45 -16.14 11.71 10.10
CA LYS A 45 -15.00 11.17 10.86
C LYS A 45 -15.46 10.01 11.73
N THR A 46 -15.70 8.87 11.09
CA THR A 46 -15.63 7.49 11.61
C THR A 46 -16.25 6.65 10.50
N LEU A 47 -15.61 5.57 10.09
CA LEU A 47 -16.20 4.55 9.21
C LEU A 47 -15.53 4.23 7.84
N GLU A 48 -14.28 4.67 7.56
CA GLU A 48 -13.69 4.51 6.22
C GLU A 48 -13.00 3.15 5.94
N VAL A 49 -13.40 2.55 4.81
CA VAL A 49 -12.67 1.46 4.12
C VAL A 49 -11.42 2.05 3.45
N LYS A 50 -10.29 1.33 3.53
CA LYS A 50 -9.03 1.78 2.93
C LYS A 50 -8.84 1.14 1.57
N ILE A 51 -8.79 1.91 0.49
CA ILE A 51 -8.51 1.40 -0.86
C ILE A 51 -7.08 1.76 -1.25
N LYS A 52 -6.34 0.79 -1.82
CA LYS A 52 -4.99 0.99 -2.32
C LYS A 52 -4.86 0.41 -3.72
N LEU A 53 -4.28 1.20 -4.61
CA LEU A 53 -3.84 0.78 -5.93
C LEU A 53 -2.40 0.27 -5.86
N SER A 54 -2.07 -0.79 -6.59
CA SER A 54 -0.70 -1.28 -6.64
C SER A 54 0.22 -0.27 -7.34
N THR A 55 1.46 -0.19 -6.89
CA THR A 55 2.47 0.67 -7.55
C THR A 55 2.69 0.28 -9.01
N ALA A 56 2.41 -0.97 -9.40
CA ALA A 56 2.49 -1.40 -10.79
C ALA A 56 1.39 -0.74 -11.64
N LEU A 57 0.16 -0.65 -11.13
CA LEU A 57 -0.95 0.02 -11.79
C LEU A 57 -0.76 1.54 -11.84
N GLU A 58 -0.27 2.15 -10.75
CA GLU A 58 0.09 3.58 -10.74
C GLU A 58 1.13 3.90 -11.82
N LYS A 59 2.15 3.06 -11.96
CA LYS A 59 3.18 3.20 -13.02
C LYS A 59 2.64 2.98 -14.43
N LYS A 60 1.57 2.19 -14.57
CA LYS A 60 0.83 2.06 -15.84
C LYS A 60 -0.07 3.27 -16.12
N GLY A 61 -0.20 4.20 -15.18
CA GLY A 61 -0.94 5.45 -15.35
C GLY A 61 -2.36 5.41 -14.79
N LEU A 62 -2.69 4.45 -13.92
CA LEU A 62 -3.97 4.50 -13.20
C LEU A 62 -3.89 5.43 -12.00
N LYS A 63 -4.96 6.19 -11.80
CA LYS A 63 -5.28 6.88 -10.57
C LYS A 63 -6.72 6.56 -10.17
N MET A 64 -7.03 6.73 -8.89
CA MET A 64 -8.38 6.56 -8.36
C MET A 64 -8.97 7.89 -7.89
N GLY A 65 -10.26 8.07 -8.11
CA GLY A 65 -11.05 9.16 -7.56
C GLY A 65 -12.00 8.68 -6.46
N LYS A 66 -13.24 9.16 -6.50
CA LYS A 66 -14.27 8.77 -5.54
C LYS A 66 -14.63 7.29 -5.69
N TYR A 67 -15.11 6.70 -4.60
CA TYR A 67 -15.68 5.37 -4.60
C TYR A 67 -17.00 5.35 -3.83
N ALA A 68 -17.79 4.33 -4.07
CA ALA A 68 -18.97 3.97 -3.29
C ALA A 68 -18.99 2.46 -3.06
N ILE A 69 -19.50 2.05 -1.90
CA ILE A 69 -19.83 0.66 -1.60
C ILE A 69 -21.36 0.61 -1.51
N GLU A 70 -21.96 -0.29 -2.26
CA GLU A 70 -23.41 -0.38 -2.42
C GLU A 70 -23.86 -1.85 -2.39
N ASP A 71 -25.15 -2.05 -2.16
CA ASP A 71 -25.81 -3.33 -2.40
C ASP A 71 -25.82 -3.63 -3.91
N ASN A 72 -25.50 -4.87 -4.29
CA ASN A 72 -25.66 -5.29 -5.66
C ASN A 72 -27.16 -5.43 -6.01
N PRO A 73 -27.64 -4.86 -7.13
CA PRO A 73 -29.04 -5.01 -7.58
C PRO A 73 -29.50 -6.48 -7.75
N LEU A 74 -28.57 -7.41 -7.94
CA LEU A 74 -28.80 -8.85 -8.07
C LEU A 74 -28.73 -9.60 -6.73
N GLY A 75 -28.47 -8.90 -5.62
CA GLY A 75 -28.47 -9.41 -4.25
C GLY A 75 -27.09 -9.42 -3.58
N GLY A 76 -27.13 -9.38 -2.26
CA GLY A 76 -25.97 -9.16 -1.38
C GLY A 76 -26.07 -7.80 -0.70
N THR A 77 -25.34 -7.63 0.40
CA THR A 77 -25.26 -6.37 1.15
C THR A 77 -23.85 -5.82 1.04
N ASP A 78 -23.71 -4.55 0.68
CA ASP A 78 -22.42 -3.85 0.55
C ASP A 78 -21.38 -4.66 -0.26
N ASN A 79 -21.82 -5.33 -1.32
CA ASN A 79 -21.04 -6.28 -2.12
C ASN A 79 -20.72 -5.78 -3.54
N LEU A 80 -20.91 -4.48 -3.78
CA LEU A 80 -20.55 -3.79 -5.01
C LEU A 80 -19.62 -2.61 -4.69
N LEU A 81 -18.41 -2.62 -5.24
CA LEU A 81 -17.51 -1.46 -5.22
C LEU A 81 -17.63 -0.73 -6.56
N ARG A 82 -18.17 0.50 -6.53
CA ARG A 82 -18.12 1.43 -7.67
C ARG A 82 -16.92 2.36 -7.47
N LEU A 83 -15.92 2.28 -8.35
CA LEU A 83 -14.68 3.04 -8.26
C LEU A 83 -14.48 3.93 -9.47
N TYR A 84 -14.23 5.22 -9.24
CA TYR A 84 -13.83 6.14 -10.30
C TYR A 84 -12.35 5.96 -10.64
N ILE A 85 -12.03 5.58 -11.87
CA ILE A 85 -10.66 5.35 -12.35
C ILE A 85 -10.31 6.42 -13.38
N ILE A 86 -9.12 7.01 -13.25
CA ILE A 86 -8.57 8.02 -14.16
C ILE A 86 -7.35 7.43 -14.86
N PHE A 87 -7.26 7.62 -16.17
CA PHE A 87 -6.22 7.06 -17.03
C PHE A 87 -5.25 8.16 -17.50
N ASP A 88 -4.03 8.20 -16.96
CA ASP A 88 -2.96 9.08 -17.43
C ASP A 88 -2.30 8.58 -18.73
N ASN A 89 -2.47 7.29 -19.05
CA ASN A 89 -2.03 6.62 -20.26
C ASN A 89 -3.15 5.70 -20.78
N ASP A 90 -3.05 5.28 -22.04
CA ASP A 90 -3.90 4.19 -22.54
C ASP A 90 -3.67 2.94 -21.69
N PHE A 91 -4.75 2.30 -21.30
CA PHE A 91 -4.73 1.14 -20.41
C PHE A 91 -5.71 0.07 -20.89
N GLU A 92 -5.25 -1.18 -20.87
CA GLU A 92 -6.06 -2.35 -21.14
C GLU A 92 -5.45 -3.52 -20.35
N ASP A 93 -6.10 -3.90 -19.26
CA ASP A 93 -5.66 -5.03 -18.42
C ASP A 93 -6.84 -5.54 -17.57
N ILE A 94 -6.63 -6.68 -16.91
CA ILE A 94 -7.54 -7.18 -15.89
C ILE A 94 -7.10 -6.64 -14.54
N LEU A 95 -7.97 -5.91 -13.86
CA LEU A 95 -7.76 -5.50 -12.47
C LEU A 95 -8.27 -6.58 -11.52
N TYR A 96 -7.46 -6.93 -10.54
CA TYR A 96 -7.82 -7.85 -9.46
C TYR A 96 -8.07 -7.04 -8.19
N VAL A 97 -9.26 -7.20 -7.59
CA VAL A 97 -9.64 -6.49 -6.38
C VAL A 97 -9.80 -7.48 -5.24
N ASN A 98 -8.99 -7.34 -4.20
CA ASN A 98 -9.05 -8.18 -3.00
C ASN A 98 -9.50 -7.34 -1.80
N VAL A 99 -10.47 -7.85 -1.05
CA VAL A 99 -10.99 -7.25 0.18
C VAL A 99 -10.45 -8.05 1.35
N PHE A 100 -9.88 -7.34 2.32
CA PHE A 100 -9.41 -7.90 3.58
C PHE A 100 -10.21 -7.30 4.73
N ASP A 101 -10.61 -8.14 5.68
CA ASP A 101 -11.32 -7.70 6.88
C ASP A 101 -10.40 -6.85 7.79
N LYS A 102 -10.96 -6.32 8.87
CA LYS A 102 -10.21 -5.56 9.88
C LYS A 102 -9.06 -6.32 10.56
N LYS A 103 -8.99 -7.64 10.41
CA LYS A 103 -7.91 -8.50 10.93
C LYS A 103 -6.88 -8.82 9.85
N GLY A 104 -7.06 -8.33 8.62
CA GLY A 104 -6.19 -8.59 7.48
C GLY A 104 -6.42 -9.96 6.84
N LEU A 105 -7.53 -10.64 7.14
CA LEU A 105 -7.91 -11.89 6.47
C LEU A 105 -8.68 -11.57 5.20
N GLU A 106 -8.39 -12.29 4.12
CA GLU A 106 -9.13 -12.13 2.88
C GLU A 106 -10.61 -12.47 3.09
N ALA A 107 -11.47 -11.49 2.83
CA ALA A 107 -12.92 -11.60 2.94
C ALA A 107 -13.56 -11.82 1.56
N GLY A 108 -12.94 -11.35 0.48
CA GLY A 108 -13.46 -11.56 -0.86
C GLY A 108 -12.53 -11.07 -1.96
N ARG A 109 -12.82 -11.49 -3.20
CA ARG A 109 -12.11 -11.03 -4.39
C ARG A 109 -13.02 -10.92 -5.60
N ALA A 110 -12.70 -9.98 -6.48
CA ALA A 110 -13.35 -9.76 -7.77
C ALA A 110 -12.30 -9.45 -8.83
N LYS A 111 -12.69 -9.54 -10.11
CA LYS A 111 -11.85 -9.10 -11.23
C LYS A 111 -12.70 -8.46 -12.31
N LEU A 112 -12.13 -7.49 -13.02
CA LEU A 112 -12.78 -6.79 -14.11
C LEU A 112 -11.75 -6.45 -15.19
N GLU A 113 -12.09 -6.69 -16.46
CA GLU A 113 -11.33 -6.16 -17.58
C GLU A 113 -11.60 -4.66 -17.69
N VAL A 114 -10.55 -3.86 -17.60
CA VAL A 114 -10.62 -2.41 -17.60
C VAL A 114 -9.85 -1.89 -18.79
N LYS A 115 -10.55 -1.09 -19.60
CA LYS A 115 -10.01 -0.40 -20.76
C LYS A 115 -10.30 1.09 -20.66
N GLY A 116 -9.27 1.90 -20.86
CA GLY A 116 -9.37 3.35 -20.79
C GLY A 116 -8.38 4.02 -21.72
N GLU A 117 -8.79 5.13 -22.32
CA GLU A 117 -7.93 5.98 -23.14
C GLU A 117 -7.26 7.04 -22.27
N LYS A 118 -6.05 7.45 -22.66
CA LYS A 118 -5.33 8.53 -22.01
C LYS A 118 -6.17 9.80 -21.88
N GLY A 119 -6.23 10.33 -20.66
CA GLY A 119 -6.94 11.55 -20.30
C GLY A 119 -8.43 11.34 -20.00
N HIS A 120 -8.94 10.11 -20.13
CA HIS A 120 -10.32 9.79 -19.77
C HIS A 120 -10.41 9.27 -18.32
N ALA A 121 -11.64 9.26 -17.80
CA ALA A 121 -11.96 8.71 -16.51
C ALA A 121 -13.41 8.24 -16.48
N ASP A 122 -13.69 7.15 -15.78
CA ASP A 122 -15.04 6.58 -15.67
C ASP A 122 -15.22 5.77 -14.38
N TYR A 123 -16.47 5.42 -14.08
CA TYR A 123 -16.81 4.51 -13.00
C TYR A 123 -16.76 3.05 -13.45
N PHE A 124 -16.10 2.22 -12.64
CA PHE A 124 -16.00 0.78 -12.82
C PHE A 124 -16.62 0.04 -11.64
N GLU A 125 -17.37 -1.00 -11.94
CA GLU A 125 -18.17 -1.75 -10.98
C GLU A 125 -17.56 -3.13 -10.71
N PHE A 126 -17.00 -3.31 -9.51
CA PHE A 126 -16.47 -4.58 -9.04
C PHE A 126 -17.50 -5.26 -8.17
N THR A 127 -18.18 -6.25 -8.75
CA THR A 127 -19.16 -7.09 -8.06
C THR A 127 -18.47 -8.25 -7.35
N PHE A 128 -18.71 -8.39 -6.05
CA PHE A 128 -18.30 -9.54 -5.27
C PHE A 128 -19.41 -10.59 -5.19
N ASN A 129 -19.04 -11.81 -4.80
CA ASN A 129 -20.03 -12.85 -4.51
C ASN A 129 -21.03 -12.35 -3.46
N LYS A 130 -22.33 -12.71 -3.59
CA LYS A 130 -23.41 -12.29 -2.69
C LYS A 130 -23.23 -12.61 -1.20
N HIS A 131 -22.29 -13.49 -0.87
CA HIS A 131 -21.94 -13.85 0.51
C HIS A 131 -20.79 -13.03 1.08
N ILE A 132 -20.23 -12.11 0.29
CA ILE A 132 -19.21 -11.15 0.73
C ILE A 132 -19.91 -9.85 1.04
N GLU A 133 -19.56 -9.26 2.17
CA GLU A 133 -19.97 -7.93 2.60
C GLU A 133 -18.69 -7.12 2.84
N ILE A 134 -18.57 -5.94 2.24
CA ILE A 134 -17.41 -5.07 2.47
C ILE A 134 -17.63 -4.34 3.80
N GLU A 135 -17.21 -4.99 4.88
CA GLU A 135 -17.39 -4.47 6.23
C GLU A 135 -16.65 -3.14 6.45
N PHE A 136 -17.12 -2.38 7.44
CA PHE A 136 -16.37 -1.25 7.97
C PHE A 136 -14.94 -1.65 8.42
N LYS A 137 -13.95 -0.79 8.10
CA LYS A 137 -12.50 -0.95 8.34
C LYS A 137 -11.85 -2.02 7.49
N SER A 138 -12.54 -2.56 6.49
CA SER A 138 -11.89 -3.40 5.50
C SER A 138 -10.81 -2.61 4.76
N SER A 139 -9.83 -3.34 4.23
CA SER A 139 -8.89 -2.80 3.25
C SER A 139 -9.09 -3.48 1.91
N ILE A 140 -9.10 -2.69 0.85
CA ILE A 140 -9.22 -3.14 -0.53
C ILE A 140 -7.88 -2.90 -1.22
N VAL A 141 -7.34 -3.94 -1.87
CA VAL A 141 -6.11 -3.86 -2.66
C VAL A 141 -6.45 -4.19 -4.11
N ILE A 142 -6.01 -3.32 -5.02
CA ILE A 142 -6.23 -3.43 -6.45
C ILE A 142 -4.89 -3.66 -7.14
N GLU A 143 -4.77 -4.75 -7.89
CA GLU A 143 -3.54 -5.21 -8.55
C GLU A 143 -3.69 -5.43 -10.05
#